data_AF-A0A1B7WIF0-F1
#
_entry.id   AF-A0A1B7WIF0-F1
#
_cell.length_a   1.000
_cell.length_b   1.000
_cell.length_c   1.000
_cell.angle_alpha   90.00
_cell.angle_beta   90.00
_cell.angle_gamma   90.00
#
_symmetry.space_group_name_H-M   'P 1'
#
loop_
_entity.id
_entity.type
_entity.pdbx_description
1 polymer ?
#
loop_
_entity_poly.entity_id
_entity_poly.type
_entity_poly.pdbx_seq_one_letter_code
_entity_poly.pdbx_strand_id
1 'polypeptide(L)'
;MDNRFFDRLYKGYSAESFITGQLFENGFEAFRMPADFGIDLVVTNQFKIKKLDNQDIHKFPFAFQVKSRRLRESDRLQGPNGRNEYPFSYVLKNDEIRTLKEFSNSAYVFVFIIPLGFSMKNIYSFCIHSNEIDNMIKHKFFIENSNGYTLKVCFRCLPQQNRENLIAEMLDKKLINQHGVNFLEKNLPDNFQRNWNASEVLYLCRKSYSKNPTEQLVNRHIVSIYDFSKFPDFREISYS
;
A
#
# COMPACT_ATOMS: atom_id res chain seq x y z
N MET A 1 -18.51 -25.82 0.27
CA MET A 1 -17.92 -24.59 0.84
C MET A 1 -17.10 -23.89 -0.24
N ASP A 2 -17.20 -22.57 -0.37
CA ASP A 2 -16.45 -21.82 -1.40
C ASP A 2 -15.03 -21.51 -0.89
N ASN A 3 -14.03 -22.21 -1.42
CA ASN A 3 -12.62 -21.97 -1.08
C ASN A 3 -12.21 -20.51 -1.33
N ARG A 4 -12.86 -19.81 -2.25
CA ARG A 4 -12.60 -18.38 -2.53
C ARG A 4 -13.07 -17.47 -1.40
N PHE A 5 -14.11 -17.87 -0.66
CA PHE A 5 -14.57 -17.13 0.51
C PHE A 5 -13.52 -17.18 1.62
N PHE A 6 -13.06 -18.38 1.99
CA PHE A 6 -12.03 -18.54 3.01
C PHE A 6 -10.71 -17.89 2.63
N ASP A 7 -10.29 -18.01 1.37
CA ASP A 7 -9.08 -17.35 0.88
C ASP A 7 -9.16 -15.81 1.00
N ARG A 8 -10.33 -15.21 0.73
CA ARG A 8 -10.55 -13.78 0.98
C ARG A 8 -10.52 -13.43 2.46
N LEU A 9 -11.14 -14.26 3.29
CA LEU A 9 -11.19 -14.05 4.74
C LEU A 9 -9.79 -14.09 5.38
N TYR A 10 -9.00 -15.13 5.07
CA TYR A 10 -7.63 -15.27 5.57
C TYR A 10 -6.73 -14.12 5.10
N LYS A 11 -6.91 -13.61 3.87
CA LYS A 11 -6.19 -12.41 3.39
C LYS A 11 -6.55 -11.15 4.17
N GLY A 12 -7.82 -10.99 4.58
CA GLY A 12 -8.22 -9.92 5.49
C GLY A 12 -7.49 -10.05 6.82
N TYR A 13 -7.54 -11.25 7.40
CA TYR A 13 -6.93 -11.53 8.71
C TYR A 13 -5.42 -11.31 8.71
N SER A 14 -4.70 -11.74 7.68
CA SER A 14 -3.26 -11.50 7.56
C SER A 14 -2.91 -10.02 7.51
N ALA A 15 -3.73 -9.20 6.85
CA ALA A 15 -3.51 -7.75 6.80
C ALA A 15 -3.78 -7.09 8.15
N GLU A 16 -4.87 -7.45 8.84
CA GLU A 16 -5.15 -6.97 10.19
C GLU A 16 -4.02 -7.36 11.17
N SER A 17 -3.56 -8.62 11.13
CA SER A 17 -2.44 -9.07 11.97
C SER A 17 -1.14 -8.32 11.66
N PHE A 18 -0.86 -8.01 10.40
CA PHE A 18 0.30 -7.19 10.02
C PHE A 18 0.22 -5.79 10.64
N ILE A 19 -0.93 -5.12 10.53
CA ILE A 19 -1.11 -3.78 11.12
C ILE A 19 -1.02 -3.82 12.65
N THR A 20 -1.65 -4.80 13.28
CA THR A 20 -1.56 -5.02 14.73
C THR A 20 -0.12 -5.22 15.19
N GLY A 21 0.68 -6.01 14.46
CA GLY A 21 2.10 -6.21 14.75
C GLY A 21 2.90 -4.90 14.66
N GLN A 22 2.67 -4.10 13.62
CA GLN A 22 3.30 -2.78 13.47
C GLN A 22 2.92 -1.81 14.61
N LEU A 23 1.68 -1.85 15.09
CA LEU A 23 1.23 -1.03 16.21
C LEU A 23 1.90 -1.47 17.53
N PHE A 24 2.00 -2.77 17.78
CA PHE A 24 2.67 -3.31 18.96
C PHE A 24 4.17 -3.03 18.98
N GLU A 25 4.86 -3.16 17.83
CA GLU A 25 6.28 -2.78 17.70
C GLU A 25 6.52 -1.32 18.11
N ASN A 26 5.53 -0.46 17.88
CA ASN A 26 5.58 0.96 18.23
C ASN A 26 4.93 1.27 19.58
N GLY A 27 4.60 0.26 20.40
CA GLY A 27 4.14 0.41 21.78
C GLY A 27 2.69 0.86 21.94
N PHE A 28 1.84 0.66 20.94
CA PHE A 28 0.39 0.90 21.05
C PHE A 28 -0.33 -0.42 21.34
N GLU A 29 -1.45 -0.37 22.07
CA GLU A 29 -2.32 -1.54 22.19
C GLU A 29 -3.32 -1.54 21.03
N ALA A 30 -3.56 -2.70 20.42
CA ALA A 30 -4.52 -2.84 19.34
C ALA A 30 -5.48 -4.01 19.63
N PHE A 31 -6.77 -3.74 19.49
CA PHE A 31 -7.85 -4.68 19.75
C PHE A 31 -8.61 -4.91 18.46
N ARG A 32 -8.76 -6.18 18.10
CA ARG A 32 -9.57 -6.57 16.97
C ARG A 32 -11.05 -6.54 17.36
N MET A 33 -11.86 -5.86 16.57
CA MET A 33 -13.30 -5.79 16.80
C MET A 33 -14.01 -7.04 16.26
N PRO A 34 -15.11 -7.47 16.89
CA PRO A 34 -16.02 -8.44 16.30
C PRO A 34 -16.53 -7.93 14.94
N ALA A 35 -16.88 -8.86 14.05
CA ALA A 35 -17.60 -8.52 12.83
C ALA A 35 -18.87 -7.72 13.18
N ASP A 36 -19.24 -6.77 12.32
CA ASP A 36 -20.49 -5.96 12.33
C ASP A 36 -20.37 -4.47 12.73
N PHE A 37 -19.25 -4.02 13.29
CA PHE A 37 -19.09 -2.61 13.70
C PHE A 37 -18.58 -1.66 12.61
N GLY A 38 -18.24 -2.17 11.42
CA GLY A 38 -17.67 -1.34 10.33
C GLY A 38 -16.29 -0.76 10.64
N ILE A 39 -15.61 -1.28 11.67
CA ILE A 39 -14.24 -1.00 12.09
C ILE A 39 -13.59 -2.34 12.41
N ASP A 40 -12.35 -2.54 11.98
CA ASP A 40 -11.63 -3.82 12.18
C ASP A 40 -10.76 -3.77 13.44
N LEU A 41 -10.08 -2.64 13.70
CA LEU A 41 -9.17 -2.48 14.84
C LEU A 41 -9.51 -1.21 15.63
N VAL A 42 -9.38 -1.29 16.95
CA VAL A 42 -9.37 -0.15 17.86
C VAL A 42 -8.03 -0.11 18.58
N VAL A 43 -7.39 1.04 18.55
CA VAL A 43 -6.03 1.25 19.06
C VAL A 43 -6.07 2.20 20.23
N THR A 44 -5.27 1.90 21.25
CA THR A 44 -5.08 2.74 22.44
C THR A 44 -3.59 2.94 22.72
N ASN A 45 -3.31 3.86 23.62
CA ASN A 45 -1.97 4.23 24.11
C ASN A 45 -1.92 4.19 25.65
N GLN A 46 -2.80 3.43 26.29
CA GLN A 46 -3.06 3.51 27.74
C GLN A 46 -1.82 3.15 28.57
N PHE A 47 -1.03 2.18 28.10
CA PHE A 47 0.21 1.80 28.77
C PHE A 47 1.30 2.88 28.65
N LYS A 48 1.38 3.56 27.51
CA LYS A 48 2.30 4.68 27.32
C LYS A 48 1.96 5.85 28.23
N ILE A 49 0.68 6.24 28.30
CA ILE A 49 0.20 7.30 29.20
C ILE A 49 0.58 6.97 30.65
N LYS A 50 0.28 5.75 31.11
CA LYS A 50 0.58 5.33 32.49
C LYS A 50 2.07 5.33 32.85
N LYS A 51 2.95 5.14 31.87
CA LYS A 51 4.41 5.06 32.10
C LYS A 51 5.14 6.39 32.00
N LEU A 52 4.67 7.29 31.15
CA LEU A 52 5.43 8.47 30.74
C LEU A 52 4.98 9.77 31.42
N ASP A 53 3.93 9.72 32.26
CA ASP A 53 3.33 10.88 32.95
C ASP A 53 3.08 12.09 32.01
N ASN A 54 2.90 11.79 30.72
CA ASN A 54 2.74 12.77 29.67
C ASN A 54 1.26 12.93 29.34
N GLN A 55 0.84 14.19 29.20
CA GLN A 55 -0.41 14.52 28.54
C GLN A 55 -0.23 14.24 27.04
N ASP A 56 -0.68 13.07 26.60
CA ASP A 56 -0.73 12.78 25.17
C ASP A 56 -1.70 13.77 24.51
N ILE A 57 -1.19 14.55 23.55
CA ILE A 57 -1.98 15.53 22.79
C ILE A 57 -2.96 14.83 21.82
N HIS A 58 -2.76 13.55 21.54
CA HIS A 58 -3.58 12.78 20.63
C HIS A 58 -4.75 12.14 21.36
N LYS A 59 -5.93 12.22 20.73
CA LYS A 59 -7.15 11.63 21.26
C LYS A 59 -7.19 10.14 20.93
N PHE A 60 -7.18 9.32 21.97
CA PHE A 60 -7.45 7.88 21.89
C PHE A 60 -8.83 7.57 22.50
N PRO A 61 -9.52 6.49 22.08
CA PRO A 61 -9.09 5.47 21.13
C PRO A 61 -9.04 5.93 19.66
N PHE A 62 -8.28 5.20 18.84
CA PHE A 62 -8.16 5.41 17.39
C PHE A 62 -8.70 4.19 16.64
N ALA A 63 -9.60 4.40 15.68
CA ALA A 63 -10.25 3.30 14.95
C ALA A 63 -9.66 3.09 13.54
N PHE A 64 -9.47 1.85 13.12
CA PHE A 64 -9.00 1.51 11.78
C PHE A 64 -9.96 0.57 11.07
N GLN A 65 -10.30 0.93 9.83
CA GLN A 65 -10.86 -0.01 8.86
C GLN A 65 -9.75 -0.46 7.90
N VAL A 66 -9.44 -1.74 7.91
CA VAL A 66 -8.38 -2.34 7.10
C VAL A 66 -8.95 -2.81 5.77
N LYS A 67 -8.23 -2.52 4.69
CA LYS A 67 -8.50 -3.00 3.33
C LYS A 67 -7.26 -3.68 2.80
N SER A 68 -7.40 -4.89 2.26
CA SER A 68 -6.26 -5.67 1.78
C SER A 68 -6.33 -6.09 0.32
N ARG A 69 -5.17 -6.15 -0.33
CA ARG A 69 -5.01 -6.64 -1.70
C ARG A 69 -3.76 -7.49 -1.84
N ARG A 70 -3.89 -8.69 -2.40
CA ARG A 70 -2.74 -9.50 -2.82
C ARG A 70 -2.57 -9.35 -4.33
N LEU A 71 -1.40 -8.88 -4.74
CA LEU A 71 -1.02 -8.72 -6.13
C LEU A 71 -0.43 -10.03 -6.64
N ARG A 72 -0.64 -10.31 -7.93
CA ARG A 72 -0.08 -11.46 -8.63
C ARG A 72 0.89 -10.97 -9.68
N GLU A 73 1.80 -11.84 -10.10
CA GLU A 73 2.72 -11.51 -11.19
C GLU A 73 1.96 -11.16 -12.49
N SER A 74 0.81 -11.78 -12.73
CA SER A 74 -0.05 -11.47 -13.88
C SER A 74 -0.73 -10.09 -13.81
N ASP A 75 -0.73 -9.43 -12.65
CA ASP A 75 -1.24 -8.06 -12.52
C ASP A 75 -0.17 -7.02 -12.92
N ARG A 76 1.05 -7.46 -13.28
CA ARG A 76 2.19 -6.61 -13.65
C ARG A 76 2.03 -6.02 -15.04
N LEU A 77 2.32 -4.72 -15.15
CA LEU A 77 2.45 -3.99 -16.41
C LEU A 77 3.88 -3.45 -16.56
N GLN A 78 4.31 -3.32 -17.81
CA GLN A 78 5.56 -2.61 -18.12
C GLN A 78 5.30 -1.10 -18.00
N GLY A 79 5.87 -0.50 -16.96
CA GLY A 79 5.87 0.94 -16.74
C GLY A 79 7.05 1.64 -17.43
N PRO A 80 7.16 2.97 -17.26
CA PRO A 80 8.21 3.77 -17.89
C PRO A 80 9.60 3.41 -17.38
N ASN A 81 10.62 3.64 -18.21
CA ASN A 81 12.04 3.48 -17.86
C ASN A 81 12.40 2.07 -17.36
N GLY A 82 11.79 1.02 -17.93
CA GLY A 82 12.08 -0.36 -17.56
C GLY A 82 11.56 -0.76 -16.17
N ARG A 83 10.67 0.03 -15.58
CA ARG A 83 10.12 -0.25 -14.24
C ARG A 83 8.79 -0.98 -14.34
N ASN A 84 8.60 -1.99 -13.51
CA ASN A 84 7.32 -2.69 -13.41
C ASN A 84 6.32 -1.87 -12.59
N GLU A 85 5.06 -1.88 -13.03
CA GLU A 85 3.93 -1.28 -12.36
C GLU A 85 2.85 -2.31 -12.03
N TYR A 86 2.19 -2.13 -10.89
CA TYR A 86 1.07 -2.94 -10.45
C TYR A 86 -0.14 -2.03 -10.20
N PRO A 87 -1.06 -1.91 -11.17
CA PRO A 87 -2.34 -1.24 -10.94
C PRO A 87 -3.32 -2.17 -10.21
N PHE A 88 -3.99 -1.64 -9.21
CA PHE A 88 -5.01 -2.36 -8.45
C PHE A 88 -6.04 -1.39 -7.84
N SER A 89 -7.03 -1.94 -7.16
CA SER A 89 -8.06 -1.13 -6.52
C SER A 89 -8.57 -1.72 -5.21
N TYR A 90 -9.07 -0.83 -4.37
CA TYR A 90 -9.83 -1.14 -3.17
C TYR A 90 -11.28 -0.70 -3.34
N VAL A 91 -12.20 -1.52 -2.84
CA VAL A 91 -13.62 -1.18 -2.75
C VAL A 91 -13.89 -0.65 -1.35
N LEU A 92 -14.54 0.51 -1.29
CA LEU A 92 -14.92 1.22 -0.07
C LEU A 92 -16.45 1.27 -0.03
N LYS A 93 -17.06 0.68 1.00
CA LYS A 93 -18.53 0.68 1.11
C LYS A 93 -19.01 1.99 1.74
N ASN A 94 -20.21 2.42 1.37
CA ASN A 94 -20.83 3.62 1.96
C ASN A 94 -20.96 3.53 3.48
N ASP A 95 -21.34 2.37 4.01
CA ASP A 95 -21.48 2.18 5.46
C ASP A 95 -20.15 2.34 6.20
N GLU A 96 -19.05 1.81 5.64
CA GLU A 96 -17.70 1.95 6.21
C GLU A 96 -17.24 3.41 6.22
N ILE A 97 -17.50 4.14 5.13
CA ILE A 97 -17.21 5.57 5.04
C ILE A 97 -18.01 6.35 6.10
N ARG A 98 -19.30 6.06 6.22
CA ARG A 98 -20.18 6.71 7.21
C ARG A 98 -19.65 6.47 8.63
N THR A 99 -19.39 5.21 8.97
CA THR A 99 -18.84 4.81 10.27
C THR A 99 -17.51 5.53 10.56
N LEU A 100 -16.55 5.54 9.64
CA LEU A 100 -15.28 6.24 9.86
C LEU A 100 -15.46 7.75 10.08
N LYS A 101 -16.40 8.39 9.35
CA LYS A 101 -16.69 9.82 9.53
C LYS A 101 -17.36 10.15 10.86
N GLU A 102 -18.03 9.19 11.50
CA GLU A 102 -18.61 9.37 12.84
C GLU A 102 -17.54 9.43 13.93
N PHE A 103 -16.36 8.85 13.68
CA PHE A 103 -15.23 8.87 14.62
C PHE A 103 -14.19 9.94 14.25
N SER A 104 -13.92 10.86 15.18
CA SER A 104 -12.95 11.95 14.97
C SER A 104 -11.51 11.44 14.79
N ASN A 105 -11.17 10.27 15.35
CA ASN A 105 -9.85 9.65 15.26
C ASN A 105 -10.01 8.28 14.62
N SER A 106 -10.12 8.27 13.30
CA SER A 106 -10.19 7.03 12.56
C SER A 106 -9.52 7.14 11.21
N ALA A 107 -9.19 6.01 10.60
CA ALA A 107 -8.60 5.99 9.27
C ALA A 107 -8.92 4.70 8.52
N TYR A 108 -8.89 4.80 7.20
CA TYR A 108 -8.64 3.63 6.37
C TYR A 108 -7.17 3.25 6.42
N VAL A 109 -6.89 1.96 6.56
CA VAL A 109 -5.55 1.39 6.38
C VAL A 109 -5.58 0.45 5.19
N PHE A 110 -4.80 0.77 4.17
CA PHE A 110 -4.71 0.00 2.94
C PHE A 110 -3.43 -0.83 2.96
N VAL A 111 -3.57 -2.15 2.90
CA VAL A 111 -2.46 -3.10 2.92
C VAL A 111 -2.41 -3.82 1.58
N PHE A 112 -1.25 -3.84 0.93
CA PHE A 112 -1.04 -4.71 -0.22
C PHE A 112 0.18 -5.59 -0.08
N ILE A 113 0.05 -6.81 -0.60
CA ILE A 113 1.10 -7.82 -0.62
C ILE A 113 1.52 -8.02 -2.07
N ILE A 114 2.80 -7.82 -2.36
CA ILE A 114 3.41 -8.01 -3.66
C ILE A 114 4.16 -9.36 -3.72
N PRO A 115 4.25 -10.03 -4.89
CA PRO A 115 5.05 -11.24 -5.00
C PRO A 115 6.51 -11.03 -4.61
N LEU A 116 7.13 -12.06 -4.04
CA LEU A 116 8.53 -12.03 -3.61
C LEU A 116 9.47 -11.80 -4.80
N GLY A 117 10.59 -11.12 -4.55
CA GLY A 117 11.64 -10.83 -5.54
C GLY A 117 11.41 -9.58 -6.39
N PHE A 118 10.20 -9.01 -6.39
CA PHE A 118 9.87 -7.84 -7.23
C PHE A 118 10.10 -6.49 -6.55
N SER A 119 10.28 -6.48 -5.24
CA SER A 119 10.24 -5.29 -4.40
C SER A 119 11.10 -5.50 -3.15
N MET A 120 11.55 -4.43 -2.49
CA MET A 120 12.38 -4.52 -1.28
C MET A 120 11.64 -5.19 -0.12
N LYS A 121 10.34 -4.96 -0.01
CA LYS A 121 9.44 -5.60 0.96
C LYS A 121 8.35 -6.36 0.20
N ASN A 122 7.73 -7.34 0.84
CA ASN A 122 6.62 -8.08 0.25
C ASN A 122 5.25 -7.57 0.70
N ILE A 123 5.21 -6.71 1.71
CA ILE A 123 3.99 -6.12 2.27
C ILE A 123 4.20 -4.62 2.49
N TYR A 124 3.18 -3.85 2.13
CA TYR A 124 3.18 -2.40 2.22
C TYR A 124 1.86 -1.93 2.78
N SER A 125 1.86 -0.77 3.43
CA SER A 125 0.64 -0.11 3.86
C SER A 125 0.67 1.39 3.65
N PHE A 126 -0.51 1.98 3.49
CA PHE A 126 -0.71 3.42 3.56
C PHE A 126 -2.05 3.73 4.21
N CYS A 127 -2.20 4.94 4.74
CA CYS A 127 -3.38 5.32 5.51
C CYS A 127 -4.04 6.56 4.92
N ILE A 128 -5.37 6.65 5.07
CA ILE A 128 -6.15 7.86 4.79
C ILE A 128 -6.98 8.14 6.04
N HIS A 129 -6.65 9.23 6.73
CA HIS A 129 -7.38 9.66 7.92
C HIS A 129 -8.84 10.01 7.56
N SER A 130 -9.79 9.83 8.49
CA SER A 130 -11.22 10.09 8.25
C SER A 130 -11.49 11.52 7.80
N ASN A 131 -10.81 12.50 8.40
CA ASN A 131 -10.85 13.91 8.00
C ASN A 131 -10.46 14.17 6.53
N GLU A 132 -9.71 13.27 5.88
CA GLU A 132 -9.32 13.40 4.47
C GLU A 132 -10.34 12.80 3.50
N ILE A 133 -11.33 12.04 3.98
CA ILE A 133 -12.30 11.35 3.12
C ILE A 133 -13.05 12.33 2.21
N ASP A 134 -13.51 13.47 2.74
CA ASP A 134 -14.25 14.45 1.96
C ASP A 134 -13.37 15.12 0.91
N ASN A 135 -12.08 15.34 1.22
CA ASN A 135 -11.10 15.82 0.25
C ASN A 135 -10.85 14.76 -0.85
N MET A 136 -10.70 13.49 -0.48
CA MET A 136 -10.53 12.39 -1.45
C MET A 136 -11.71 12.26 -2.42
N ILE A 137 -12.94 12.48 -1.95
CA ILE A 137 -14.15 12.51 -2.78
C ILE A 137 -14.16 13.77 -3.67
N LYS A 138 -14.00 14.96 -3.08
CA LYS A 138 -13.98 16.25 -3.77
C LYS A 138 -12.95 16.28 -4.92
N HIS A 139 -11.78 15.72 -4.67
CA HIS A 139 -10.68 15.66 -5.62
C HIS A 139 -10.70 14.42 -6.53
N LYS A 140 -11.81 13.66 -6.51
CA LYS A 140 -12.10 12.51 -7.39
C LYS A 140 -11.10 11.34 -7.30
N PHE A 141 -10.41 11.19 -6.18
CA PHE A 141 -9.60 10.00 -5.89
C PHE A 141 -10.47 8.82 -5.45
N PHE A 142 -11.50 9.10 -4.64
CA PHE A 142 -12.55 8.12 -4.38
C PHE A 142 -13.54 8.17 -5.54
N ILE A 143 -13.49 7.13 -6.38
CA ILE A 143 -14.30 7.05 -7.59
C ILE A 143 -15.61 6.34 -7.26
N GLU A 144 -16.72 7.06 -7.35
CA GLU A 144 -18.06 6.53 -7.07
C GLU A 144 -18.41 5.30 -7.94
N ASN A 145 -19.08 4.33 -7.31
CA ASN A 145 -19.66 3.11 -7.90
C ASN A 145 -21.03 2.82 -7.26
N SER A 146 -21.72 1.75 -7.68
CA SER A 146 -23.11 1.48 -7.24
C SER A 146 -23.29 1.35 -5.73
N ASN A 147 -22.26 0.94 -4.98
CA ASN A 147 -22.36 0.62 -3.55
C ASN A 147 -21.39 1.43 -2.66
N GLY A 148 -20.79 2.48 -3.21
CA GLY A 148 -19.79 3.32 -2.53
C GLY A 148 -18.74 3.82 -3.48
N TYR A 149 -17.47 3.55 -3.18
CA TYR A 149 -16.34 4.13 -3.90
C TYR A 149 -15.27 3.08 -4.22
N THR A 150 -14.44 3.40 -5.20
CA THR A 150 -13.26 2.65 -5.55
C THR A 150 -12.05 3.57 -5.46
N LEU A 151 -11.05 3.16 -4.69
CA LEU A 151 -9.74 3.78 -4.69
C LEU A 151 -8.84 3.00 -5.65
N LYS A 152 -8.39 3.66 -6.72
CA LYS A 152 -7.46 3.07 -7.68
C LYS A 152 -6.02 3.46 -7.33
N VAL A 153 -5.14 2.47 -7.34
CA VAL A 153 -3.76 2.58 -6.85
C VAL A 153 -2.83 1.97 -7.87
N CYS A 154 -1.65 2.55 -8.04
CA CYS A 154 -0.56 1.94 -8.80
C CYS A 154 0.71 1.89 -7.94
N PHE A 155 1.36 0.74 -7.87
CA PHE A 155 2.66 0.60 -7.24
C PHE A 155 3.74 0.38 -8.28
N ARG A 156 4.80 1.19 -8.26
CA ARG A 156 5.93 1.10 -9.19
C ARG A 156 7.17 0.60 -8.45
N CYS A 157 7.64 -0.57 -8.85
CA CYS A 157 8.84 -1.22 -8.32
C CYS A 157 10.12 -0.48 -8.74
N LEU A 158 11.24 -0.86 -8.14
CA LEU A 158 12.56 -0.48 -8.64
C LEU A 158 12.78 -1.01 -10.08
N PRO A 159 13.67 -0.37 -10.86
CA PRO A 159 14.14 -0.94 -12.12
C PRO A 159 14.67 -2.36 -11.90
N GLN A 160 14.27 -3.26 -12.78
CA GLN A 160 14.74 -4.64 -12.76
C GLN A 160 15.68 -4.86 -13.94
N GLN A 161 16.74 -5.62 -13.73
CA GLN A 161 17.66 -6.07 -14.76
C GLN A 161 17.47 -7.57 -14.93
N ASN A 162 17.29 -8.00 -16.18
CA ASN A 162 17.31 -9.40 -16.53
C ASN A 162 18.77 -9.88 -16.64
N ARG A 163 19.06 -11.04 -16.08
CA ARG A 163 20.40 -11.64 -16.05
C ARG A 163 20.96 -11.89 -17.44
N GLU A 164 20.18 -12.47 -18.35
CA GLU A 164 20.62 -12.77 -19.72
C GLU A 164 20.98 -11.49 -20.46
N ASN A 165 20.14 -10.45 -20.35
CA ASN A 165 20.42 -9.15 -20.94
C ASN A 165 21.68 -8.49 -20.36
N LEU A 166 21.91 -8.61 -19.03
CA LEU A 166 23.15 -8.11 -18.42
C LEU A 166 24.37 -8.86 -18.95
N ILE A 167 24.31 -10.19 -18.98
CA ILE A 167 25.41 -11.03 -19.47
C ILE A 167 25.73 -10.68 -20.92
N ALA A 168 24.72 -10.57 -21.78
CA ALA A 168 24.88 -10.18 -23.17
C ALA A 168 25.55 -8.81 -23.31
N GLU A 169 25.11 -7.81 -22.52
CA GLU A 169 25.72 -6.46 -22.49
C GLU A 169 27.19 -6.51 -22.06
N MET A 170 27.52 -7.29 -21.03
CA MET A 170 28.88 -7.40 -20.51
C MET A 170 29.81 -8.16 -21.47
N LEU A 171 29.31 -9.17 -22.18
CA LEU A 171 30.04 -9.89 -23.22
C LEU A 171 30.36 -8.99 -24.42
N ASP A 172 29.37 -8.27 -24.92
CA ASP A 172 29.52 -7.32 -26.03
C ASP A 172 30.58 -6.25 -25.72
N LYS A 173 30.55 -5.73 -24.48
CA LYS A 173 31.52 -4.75 -23.98
C LYS A 173 32.87 -5.36 -23.58
N LYS A 174 33.08 -6.67 -23.75
CA LYS A 174 34.29 -7.41 -23.37
C LYS A 174 34.68 -7.23 -21.89
N LEU A 175 33.70 -7.04 -21.01
CA LEU A 175 33.89 -6.91 -19.56
C LEU A 175 34.01 -8.25 -18.85
N ILE A 176 33.48 -9.31 -19.47
CA ILE A 176 33.55 -10.69 -18.97
C ILE A 176 33.94 -11.64 -20.09
N ASN A 177 34.47 -12.80 -19.70
CA ASN A 177 34.71 -13.95 -20.58
C ASN A 177 33.72 -15.09 -20.25
N GLN A 178 33.88 -16.25 -20.89
CA GLN A 178 33.00 -17.40 -20.65
C GLN A 178 32.96 -17.86 -19.19
N HIS A 179 34.08 -17.76 -18.46
CA HIS A 179 34.09 -18.05 -17.03
C HIS A 179 33.21 -17.06 -16.24
N GLY A 180 33.26 -15.78 -16.60
CA GLY A 180 32.38 -14.75 -16.03
C GLY A 180 30.90 -15.00 -16.33
N VAL A 181 30.55 -15.47 -17.54
CA VAL A 181 29.18 -15.88 -17.90
C VAL A 181 28.69 -16.96 -16.95
N ASN A 182 29.43 -18.07 -16.85
CA ASN A 182 29.05 -19.20 -16.01
C ASN A 182 28.94 -18.81 -14.53
N PHE A 183 29.81 -17.91 -14.07
CA PHE A 183 29.73 -17.37 -12.70
C PHE A 183 28.45 -16.57 -12.48
N LEU A 184 28.07 -15.68 -13.39
CA LEU A 184 26.87 -14.86 -13.27
C LEU A 184 25.59 -15.70 -13.36
N GLU A 185 25.51 -16.66 -14.28
CA GLU A 185 24.37 -17.58 -14.40
C GLU A 185 24.14 -18.39 -13.12
N LYS A 186 25.23 -18.82 -12.47
CA LYS A 186 25.16 -19.59 -11.23
C LYS A 186 24.73 -18.75 -10.02
N ASN A 187 25.13 -17.49 -9.94
CA ASN A 187 25.03 -16.69 -8.72
C ASN A 187 23.98 -15.57 -8.76
N LEU A 188 23.60 -15.08 -9.95
CA LEU A 188 22.55 -14.08 -10.07
C LEU A 188 21.19 -14.76 -10.32
N PRO A 189 20.09 -14.25 -9.72
CA PRO A 189 18.76 -14.68 -10.10
C PRO A 189 18.41 -14.16 -11.51
N ASP A 190 17.37 -14.74 -12.12
CA ASP A 190 16.94 -14.38 -13.48
C ASP A 190 16.61 -12.88 -13.62
N ASN A 191 16.04 -12.28 -12.57
CA ASN A 191 15.77 -10.85 -12.48
C ASN A 191 16.23 -10.32 -11.11
N PHE A 192 16.90 -9.16 -11.11
CA PHE A 192 17.35 -8.50 -9.88
C PHE A 192 17.24 -6.98 -10.00
N GLN A 193 17.17 -6.31 -8.85
CA GLN A 193 17.02 -4.87 -8.76
C GLN A 193 18.29 -4.15 -9.22
N ARG A 194 18.12 -3.09 -10.03
CA ARG A 194 19.21 -2.19 -10.45
C ARG A 194 19.11 -0.90 -9.65
N ASN A 195 20.11 -0.61 -8.82
CA ASN A 195 20.06 0.51 -7.88
C ASN A 195 20.60 1.81 -8.51
N TRP A 196 19.71 2.58 -9.15
CA TRP A 196 20.03 3.81 -9.91
C TRP A 196 19.45 5.08 -9.30
N ASN A 197 19.60 5.28 -7.98
CA ASN A 197 18.95 6.40 -7.27
C ASN A 197 17.42 6.45 -7.50
N ALA A 198 16.80 5.31 -7.80
CA ALA A 198 15.36 5.18 -7.97
C ALA A 198 14.73 4.70 -6.66
N SER A 199 13.53 5.18 -6.35
CA SER A 199 12.74 4.72 -5.22
C SER A 199 11.50 4.00 -5.69
N GLU A 200 11.02 3.02 -4.93
CA GLU A 200 9.66 2.47 -5.08
C GLU A 200 8.64 3.57 -4.78
N VAL A 201 7.55 3.60 -5.54
CA VAL A 201 6.56 4.67 -5.41
C VAL A 201 5.15 4.11 -5.50
N LEU A 202 4.28 4.62 -4.64
CA LEU A 202 2.85 4.36 -4.68
C LEU A 202 2.13 5.61 -5.22
N TYR A 203 1.19 5.41 -6.12
CA TYR A 203 0.38 6.47 -6.70
C TYR A 203 -1.10 6.22 -6.48
N LEU A 204 -1.85 7.28 -6.17
CA LEU A 204 -3.30 7.26 -6.25
C LEU A 204 -3.75 7.82 -7.61
N CYS A 205 -4.71 7.12 -8.20
CA CYS A 205 -5.29 7.49 -9.48
C CYS A 205 -6.63 8.20 -9.22
N ARG A 206 -6.91 9.25 -9.99
CA ARG A 206 -8.19 9.98 -9.93
C ARG A 206 -8.84 10.14 -11.30
N LYS A 207 -10.14 10.43 -11.32
CA LYS A 207 -10.83 10.88 -12.53
C LYS A 207 -10.36 12.28 -12.93
N SER A 208 -10.35 12.56 -14.24
CA SER A 208 -10.01 13.89 -14.78
C SER A 208 -10.97 14.99 -14.27
N TYR A 209 -10.46 16.22 -14.15
CA TYR A 209 -11.28 17.42 -13.93
C TYR A 209 -11.81 18.04 -15.22
N SER A 210 -11.42 17.53 -16.39
CA SER A 210 -11.85 18.08 -17.68
C SER A 210 -13.38 18.12 -17.80
N LYS A 211 -13.90 19.17 -18.46
CA LYS A 211 -15.35 19.33 -18.73
C LYS A 211 -15.94 18.11 -19.45
N ASN A 212 -15.13 17.43 -20.26
CA ASN A 212 -15.38 16.10 -20.79
C ASN A 212 -14.38 15.12 -20.15
N PRO A 213 -14.71 14.49 -19.01
CA PRO A 213 -13.82 13.54 -18.37
C PRO A 213 -13.72 12.29 -19.25
N THR A 214 -12.53 12.02 -19.78
CA THR A 214 -12.24 10.70 -20.36
C THR A 214 -12.27 9.64 -19.25
N GLU A 215 -12.59 8.39 -19.58
CA GLU A 215 -12.46 7.27 -18.64
C GLU A 215 -11.00 7.01 -18.24
N GLN A 216 -10.04 7.63 -18.95
CA GLN A 216 -8.63 7.58 -18.63
C GLN A 216 -8.35 8.24 -17.28
N LEU A 217 -7.84 7.44 -16.36
CA LEU A 217 -7.38 7.91 -15.06
C LEU A 217 -6.12 8.74 -15.22
N VAL A 218 -5.96 9.75 -14.38
CA VAL A 218 -4.72 10.51 -14.31
C VAL A 218 -3.99 10.19 -13.01
N ASN A 219 -2.71 9.82 -13.12
CA ASN A 219 -1.81 9.58 -11.99
C ASN A 219 -1.43 10.93 -11.40
N ARG A 220 -1.86 11.25 -10.16
CA ARG A 220 -1.60 12.61 -9.65
C ARG A 220 -1.24 12.77 -8.18
N HIS A 221 -1.06 11.70 -7.40
CA HIS A 221 -0.37 11.89 -6.14
C HIS A 221 0.55 10.74 -5.77
N ILE A 222 1.79 11.09 -5.42
CA ILE A 222 2.75 10.17 -4.83
C ILE A 222 2.40 10.06 -3.35
N VAL A 223 1.89 8.89 -2.97
CA VAL A 223 1.65 8.58 -1.56
C VAL A 223 2.91 7.97 -1.00
N SER A 224 3.46 8.60 0.02
CA SER A 224 4.48 7.96 0.84
C SER A 224 3.86 6.79 1.59
N ILE A 225 4.51 5.63 1.53
CA ILE A 225 4.20 4.46 2.36
C ILE A 225 4.08 4.92 3.82
N TYR A 226 3.04 4.44 4.51
CA TYR A 226 2.82 4.80 5.90
C TYR A 226 3.78 4.03 6.79
N ASP A 227 4.35 4.76 7.74
CA ASP A 227 5.30 4.27 8.71
C ASP A 227 4.63 4.38 10.07
N PHE A 228 4.26 3.24 10.64
CA PHE A 228 3.56 3.17 11.93
C PHE A 228 4.41 3.65 13.10
N SER A 229 5.73 3.84 12.93
CA SER A 229 6.54 4.53 13.94
C SER A 229 6.18 6.01 14.10
N LYS A 230 5.50 6.59 13.10
CA LYS A 230 4.97 7.95 13.13
C LYS A 230 3.53 8.04 13.62
N PHE A 231 2.85 6.91 13.83
CA PHE A 231 1.49 6.92 14.36
C PHE A 231 1.48 7.51 15.78
N PRO A 232 0.54 8.42 16.14
CA PRO A 232 -0.71 8.74 15.44
C PRO A 232 -0.66 9.91 14.44
N ASP A 233 0.52 10.38 14.04
CA ASP A 233 0.63 11.41 13.01
C ASP A 233 0.43 10.80 11.62
N PHE A 234 -0.49 11.39 10.87
CA PHE A 234 -0.73 11.06 9.47
C PHE A 234 -0.17 12.17 8.60
N ARG A 235 0.55 11.79 7.54
CA ARG A 235 0.98 12.76 6.55
C ARG A 235 -0.24 13.26 5.78
N GLU A 236 -0.35 14.56 5.62
CA GLU A 236 -1.35 15.16 4.75
C GLU A 236 -1.17 14.67 3.31
N ILE A 237 -2.29 14.40 2.65
CA ILE A 237 -2.31 14.08 1.23
C ILE A 237 -2.29 15.41 0.48
N SER A 238 -1.36 15.57 -0.46
CA SER A 238 -1.37 16.76 -1.31
C SER A 238 -2.31 16.53 -2.50
N TYR A 239 -3.10 17.55 -2.86
CA TYR A 239 -4.12 17.45 -3.90
C TYR A 239 -3.78 18.26 -5.15
N SER A 240 -2.55 18.78 -5.24
CA SER A 240 -2.03 19.61 -6.34
C SER A 240 -1.97 18.85 -7.66
#